data_AF-A0A529QEP4-F1
#
_entry.id   AF-A0A529QEP4-F1
#
_cell.length_a   1.000
_cell.length_b   1.000
_cell.length_c   1.000
_cell.angle_alpha   90.00
_cell.angle_beta   90.00
_cell.angle_gamma   90.00
#
_symmetry.space_group_name_H-M   'P 1'
#
loop_
_entity.id
_entity.type
_entity.pdbx_description
1 polymer ?
#
loop_
_entity_poly.entity_id
_entity_poly.type
_entity_poly.pdbx_seq_one_letter_code
_entity_poly.pdbx_strand_id
1 'polypeptide(L)'
;RVIIPLSMPGLIAGAALIFVPVVGSFMEPRILGGRTGTFYGTVIEDQFVAVFNWPLGAALSFILLAVVLIILALAAPVLRRAA
;
A
#
# COMPACT_ATOMS: atom_id res chain seq x y z
N ARG A 1 -14.65 1.84 29.76
CA ARG A 1 -13.89 2.06 28.50
C ARG A 1 -12.49 1.44 28.65
N VAL A 2 -12.36 0.12 28.50
CA VAL A 2 -11.08 -0.61 28.72
C VAL A 2 -10.68 -1.45 27.50
N ILE A 3 -11.61 -1.63 26.54
CA ILE A 3 -11.46 -2.54 25.39
C ILE A 3 -10.41 -2.01 24.40
N ILE A 4 -10.46 -0.72 24.04
CA ILE A 4 -9.54 -0.12 23.06
C ILE A 4 -8.05 -0.28 23.46
N PRO A 5 -7.61 0.08 24.69
CA PRO A 5 -6.20 -0.08 25.05
C PRO A 5 -5.75 -1.55 25.12
N LEU A 6 -6.62 -2.49 25.53
CA LEU A 6 -6.28 -3.92 25.51
C LEU A 6 -6.20 -4.51 24.09
N SER A 7 -7.02 -4.03 23.17
CA SER A 7 -7.02 -4.50 21.78
C SER A 7 -6.03 -3.76 20.86
N MET A 8 -5.40 -2.68 21.35
CA MET A 8 -4.48 -1.82 20.59
C MET A 8 -3.34 -2.61 19.90
N PRO A 9 -2.70 -3.61 20.55
CA PRO A 9 -1.68 -4.41 19.89
C PRO A 9 -2.18 -5.19 18.67
N GLY A 10 -3.35 -5.83 18.80
CA GLY A 10 -3.97 -6.59 17.72
C GLY A 10 -4.43 -5.69 16.58
N LEU A 11 -4.92 -4.49 16.90
CA LEU A 11 -5.32 -3.49 15.90
C LEU A 11 -4.13 -3.03 15.06
N ILE A 12 -2.99 -2.76 15.69
CA ILE A 12 -1.75 -2.32 15.02
C ILE A 12 -1.22 -3.43 14.10
N ALA A 13 -1.20 -4.68 14.56
CA ALA A 13 -0.81 -5.83 13.75
C ALA A 13 -1.76 -6.01 12.55
N GLY A 14 -3.07 -5.95 12.78
CA GLY A 14 -4.08 -6.04 11.73
C GLY A 14 -3.96 -4.93 10.69
N ALA A 15 -3.72 -3.69 11.13
CA ALA A 15 -3.52 -2.56 10.23
C ALA A 15 -2.30 -2.75 9.31
N ALA A 16 -1.18 -3.26 9.83
CA ALA A 16 0.01 -3.55 9.04
C ALA A 16 -0.22 -4.68 8.02
N LEU A 17 -0.97 -5.73 8.39
CA LEU A 17 -1.31 -6.84 7.50
C LEU A 17 -2.21 -6.41 6.33
N ILE A 18 -3.13 -5.47 6.56
CA ILE A 18 -4.04 -4.95 5.54
C ILE A 18 -3.36 -3.88 4.67
N PHE A 19 -2.42 -3.12 5.22
CA PHE A 19 -1.74 -2.06 4.50
C PHE A 19 -1.06 -2.54 3.20
N VAL A 20 -0.34 -3.66 3.26
CA VAL A 20 0.41 -4.21 2.12
C VAL A 20 -0.48 -4.48 0.89
N PRO A 21 -1.56 -5.29 0.97
CA PRO A 21 -2.42 -5.54 -0.17
C PRO A 21 -3.19 -4.29 -0.63
N VAL A 22 -3.58 -3.39 0.29
CA VAL A 22 -4.32 -2.17 -0.07
C VAL A 22 -3.46 -1.20 -0.88
N VAL A 23 -2.18 -1.02 -0.54
CA VAL A 23 -1.30 -0.13 -1.32
C VAL A 23 -1.02 -0.69 -2.72
N GLY A 24 -0.96 -2.01 -2.85
CA GLY A 24 -0.79 -2.67 -4.15
C GLY A 24 -2.08 -2.75 -4.98
N SER A 25 -3.23 -2.40 -4.39
CA SER A 25 -4.52 -2.48 -5.06
C SER A 25 -4.66 -1.38 -6.13
N PHE A 26 -4.97 -1.80 -7.36
CA PHE A 26 -5.12 -0.90 -8.52
C PHE A 26 -6.42 -1.12 -9.29
N MET A 27 -7.11 -2.24 -9.07
CA MET A 27 -8.31 -2.59 -9.80
C MET A 27 -9.52 -1.80 -9.30
N GLU A 28 -9.62 -1.65 -7.97
CA GLU A 28 -10.65 -0.90 -7.26
C GLU A 28 -10.69 0.56 -7.72
N PRO A 29 -9.56 1.32 -7.73
CA PRO A 29 -9.57 2.67 -8.26
C PRO A 29 -9.82 2.73 -9.77
N ARG A 30 -9.41 1.72 -10.56
CA ARG A 30 -9.71 1.70 -12.00
C ARG A 30 -11.20 1.63 -12.29
N ILE A 31 -11.94 0.82 -11.51
CA ILE A 31 -13.37 0.61 -11.71
C ILE A 31 -14.19 1.73 -11.05
N LEU A 32 -13.81 2.15 -9.84
CA LEU A 32 -14.60 3.07 -9.01
C LEU A 32 -14.13 4.54 -9.07
N GLY A 33 -12.88 4.80 -9.47
CA GLY A 33 -12.25 6.12 -9.43
C GLY A 33 -12.68 7.08 -10.54
N GLY A 34 -13.31 6.58 -11.61
CA GLY A 34 -13.74 7.41 -12.74
C GLY A 34 -12.57 8.13 -13.45
N ARG A 35 -12.84 9.24 -14.13
CA ARG A 35 -11.86 9.94 -15.00
C ARG A 35 -10.75 10.68 -14.25
N THR A 36 -10.93 10.91 -12.94
CA THR A 36 -10.00 11.65 -12.07
C THR A 36 -9.37 10.78 -10.98
N GLY A 37 -9.86 9.56 -10.77
CA GLY A 37 -9.35 8.63 -9.77
C GLY A 37 -8.12 7.89 -10.28
N THR A 38 -7.08 8.63 -10.64
CA THR A 38 -5.76 8.06 -10.94
C THR A 38 -5.02 7.82 -9.64
N PHE A 39 -4.72 6.55 -9.36
CA PHE A 39 -3.92 6.13 -8.22
C PHE A 39 -2.59 5.56 -8.69
N TYR A 40 -1.60 5.51 -7.79
CA TYR A 40 -0.25 5.07 -8.14
C TYR A 40 -0.22 3.68 -8.81
N GLY A 41 -1.03 2.75 -8.32
CA GLY A 41 -1.16 1.41 -8.90
C GLY A 41 -1.69 1.42 -10.34
N THR A 42 -2.69 2.25 -10.64
CA THR A 42 -3.23 2.38 -12.02
C THR A 42 -2.22 2.99 -12.98
N VAL A 43 -1.37 3.91 -12.50
CA VAL A 43 -0.31 4.52 -13.31
C VAL A 43 0.74 3.47 -13.69
N ILE A 44 1.18 2.65 -12.73
CA ILE A 44 2.12 1.55 -13.00
C ILE A 44 1.54 0.61 -14.05
N GLU A 45 0.29 0.16 -13.86
CA GLU A 45 -0.39 -0.74 -14.78
C GLU A 45 -0.45 -0.16 -16.21
N ASP A 46 -0.83 1.11 -16.35
CA ASP A 46 -0.90 1.78 -17.66
C ASP A 46 0.46 1.77 -18.38
N GLN A 47 1.59 1.87 -17.66
CA GLN A 47 2.91 1.77 -18.27
C GLN A 47 3.20 0.39 -18.85
N PHE A 48 2.68 -0.67 -18.23
CA PHE A 48 2.86 -2.04 -18.73
C PHE A 48 1.88 -2.41 -19.85
N VAL A 49 0.61 -1.99 -19.72
CA VAL A 49 -0.51 -2.49 -20.55
C VAL A 49 -0.93 -1.52 -21.66
N ALA A 50 -0.88 -0.20 -21.42
CA ALA A 50 -1.35 0.80 -22.38
C ALA A 50 -0.20 1.44 -23.16
N VAL A 51 0.87 1.83 -22.46
CA VAL A 51 2.03 2.54 -23.04
C VAL A 51 3.12 1.56 -23.49
N PHE A 52 3.10 0.32 -22.99
CA PHE A 52 4.13 -0.70 -23.24
C PHE A 52 5.56 -0.25 -22.88
N ASN A 53 5.70 0.69 -21.96
CA ASN A 53 6.98 1.14 -21.41
C ASN A 53 7.33 0.35 -20.14
N TRP A 54 7.73 -0.90 -20.35
CA TRP A 54 8.08 -1.82 -19.28
C TRP A 54 9.24 -1.34 -18.39
N PRO A 55 10.30 -0.69 -18.92
CA PRO A 55 11.35 -0.12 -18.08
C PRO A 55 10.84 0.92 -17.09
N LEU A 56 9.97 1.84 -17.55
CA LEU A 56 9.40 2.86 -16.68
C LEU A 56 8.41 2.25 -15.67
N GLY A 57 7.57 1.32 -16.12
CA GLY A 57 6.67 0.56 -15.23
C GLY A 57 7.44 -0.15 -14.12
N ALA A 58 8.57 -0.79 -14.44
CA ALA A 58 9.43 -1.46 -13.45
C ALA A 58 10.04 -0.46 -12.46
N ALA A 59 10.55 0.68 -12.93
CA ALA A 59 11.10 1.72 -12.06
C ALA A 59 10.06 2.25 -11.06
N LEU A 60 8.83 2.52 -11.53
CA LEU A 60 7.75 2.97 -10.67
C LEU A 60 7.35 1.92 -9.63
N SER A 61 7.33 0.63 -10.01
CA SER A 61 7.08 -0.49 -9.07
C SER A 61 8.15 -0.58 -7.98
N PHE A 62 9.43 -0.42 -8.33
CA PHE A 62 10.52 -0.41 -7.34
C PHE A 62 10.46 0.81 -6.41
N ILE A 63 10.06 1.97 -6.93
CA ILE A 63 9.83 3.16 -6.09
C ILE A 63 8.69 2.90 -5.10
N LEU A 64 7.57 2.33 -5.56
CA LEU A 64 6.45 1.99 -4.68
C LEU A 64 6.88 0.98 -3.60
N LEU A 65 7.64 -0.05 -3.98
CA LEU A 65 8.20 -1.03 -3.06
C LEU A 65 9.08 -0.35 -2.00
N ALA A 66 9.98 0.55 -2.40
CA ALA A 66 10.83 1.28 -1.46
C ALA A 66 10.00 2.11 -0.47
N VAL A 67 8.96 2.79 -0.94
CA VAL A 67 8.04 3.57 -0.07
C VAL A 67 7.33 2.65 0.92
N VAL A 68 6.79 1.52 0.48
CA VAL A 68 6.13 0.53 1.35
C VAL A 68 7.10 0.01 2.41
N LEU A 69 8.33 -0.34 2.02
CA LEU A 69 9.35 -0.81 2.96
C LEU A 69 9.74 0.26 3.98
N ILE A 70 9.85 1.53 3.56
CA ILE A 70 10.11 2.65 4.48
C ILE A 70 8.96 2.79 5.48
N ILE A 71 7.71 2.77 5.02
CA ILE A 71 6.54 2.87 5.90
C ILE A 71 6.51 1.71 6.91
N LEU A 72 6.73 0.48 6.44
CA LEU A 72 6.78 -0.69 7.32
C LEU A 72 7.96 -0.64 8.29
N ALA A 73 9.14 -0.17 7.87
CA ALA A 73 10.29 -0.01 8.74
C ALA A 73 10.04 1.05 9.83
N LEU A 74 9.35 2.15 9.49
CA LEU A 74 8.93 3.16 10.46
C LEU A 74 7.82 2.66 11.40
N ALA A 75 6.93 1.80 10.91
CA ALA A 75 5.88 1.16 11.72
C ALA A 75 6.41 0.00 12.58
N ALA A 76 7.51 -0.64 12.20
CA ALA A 76 8.12 -1.77 12.89
C ALA A 76 8.41 -1.54 14.39
N PRO A 77 8.96 -0.39 14.85
CA PRO A 77 9.15 -0.13 16.28
C PRO A 77 7.82 -0.03 17.05
N VAL A 78 6.73 0.42 16.40
CA VAL A 78 5.39 0.45 17.01
C VAL A 78 4.82 -0.97 17.10
N LEU A 79 4.99 -1.78 16.06
CA LEU A 79 4.62 -3.19 16.06
C LEU A 79 5.36 -3.98 17.16
N ARG A 80 6.65 -3.71 17.35
CA ARG A 80 7.50 -4.39 18.35
C ARG A 80 7.20 -4.01 19.79
N ARG A 81 6.62 -2.83 20.03
CA ARG A 81 6.18 -2.37 21.37
C ARG A 81 4.79 -2.89 21.73
N ALA A 82 4.04 -3.34 20.74
CA ALA A 82 2.71 -3.90 20.88
C ALA A 82 2.73 -5.41 21.15
N ALA A 83 3.69 -6.15 20.57
CA ALA A 83 3.96 -7.56 20.87
C ALA A 83 4.63 -7.74 22.25
#